data_AF-A0A534R121-F1
#
_entry.id   AF-A0A534R121-F1
#
_cell.length_a   1.000
_cell.length_b   1.000
_cell.length_c   1.000
_cell.angle_alpha   90.00
_cell.angle_beta   90.00
_cell.angle_gamma   90.00
#
_symmetry.space_group_name_H-M   'P 1'
#
loop_
_entity.id
_entity.type
_entity.pdbx_description
1 polymer ?
#
loop_
_entity_poly.entity_id
_entity_poly.type
_entity_poly.pdbx_seq_one_letter_code
_entity_poly.pdbx_strand_id
1 'polypeptide(L)'
;MSRSDPPGRGTEENPPNRYEPFHVELDPDDGEDTFGPASLPTILYRDPSRTILAENNSPDVGFRFSLNPYRGCEHGCVYCLGPETPILHADMTWRPIGEARLGDELVAFDEFPEPGKTR
;
A
#
# COMPACT_ATOMS: atom_id res chain seq x y z
N MET A 1 27.63 7.70 16.88
CA MET A 1 28.25 6.38 16.64
C MET A 1 27.11 5.39 16.40
N SER A 2 27.18 4.67 15.27
CA SER A 2 26.31 3.59 14.77
C SER A 2 24.79 3.80 14.75
N ARG A 3 24.29 4.45 13.70
CA ARG A 3 22.97 4.13 13.13
C ARG A 3 23.18 2.93 12.19
N SER A 4 22.76 1.74 12.57
CA SER A 4 22.66 0.65 11.60
C SER A 4 21.83 -0.50 12.14
N ASP A 5 20.57 -0.53 11.72
CA ASP A 5 20.07 -1.64 10.92
C ASP A 5 18.86 -1.18 10.09
N PRO A 6 18.78 -1.44 8.76
CA PRO A 6 17.48 -1.50 8.13
C PRO A 6 17.32 -2.79 7.33
N PRO A 7 16.36 -3.65 7.69
CA PRO A 7 15.66 -4.38 6.63
C PRO A 7 14.16 -4.49 6.91
N GLY A 8 13.48 -3.35 6.98
CA GLY A 8 12.03 -3.22 6.76
C GLY A 8 11.79 -2.05 5.83
N ARG A 9 10.80 -2.11 4.94
CA ARG A 9 10.44 -1.00 4.04
C ARG A 9 9.28 -0.12 4.57
N GLY A 10 9.01 -0.22 5.87
CA GLY A 10 8.04 0.61 6.57
C GLY A 10 8.56 2.01 6.87
N THR A 11 7.70 2.87 7.38
CA THR A 11 8.06 4.22 7.84
C THR A 11 8.79 4.14 9.19
N GLU A 12 9.75 5.03 9.43
CA GLU A 12 10.45 5.14 10.73
C GLU A 12 9.50 5.59 11.85
N GLU A 13 8.41 6.26 11.48
CA GLU A 13 7.42 6.81 12.40
C GLU A 13 6.01 6.28 12.07
N ASN A 14 5.21 6.02 13.10
CA ASN A 14 3.80 5.66 12.99
C ASN A 14 2.97 6.65 13.83
N PRO A 15 2.69 7.86 13.31
CA PRO A 15 1.99 8.90 14.06
C PRO A 15 0.55 8.47 14.39
N PRO A 16 0.03 8.83 15.58
CA PRO A 16 -1.31 8.45 15.98
C PRO A 16 -2.37 9.08 15.06
N ASN A 17 -3.45 8.34 14.80
CA ASN A 17 -4.57 8.84 14.03
C ASN A 17 -5.30 9.96 14.81
N ARG A 18 -5.40 11.14 14.21
CA ARG A 18 -6.03 12.34 14.80
C ARG A 18 -7.51 12.20 15.20
N TYR A 19 -8.20 11.17 14.71
CA TYR A 19 -9.62 10.92 14.97
C TYR A 19 -9.84 9.78 15.98
N GLU A 20 -8.79 9.08 16.39
CA GLU A 20 -8.89 8.06 17.43
C GLU A 20 -9.01 8.74 18.80
N PRO A 21 -9.93 8.28 19.67
CA PRO A 21 -10.14 8.88 20.98
C PRO A 21 -8.99 8.58 21.96
N PHE A 22 -8.20 7.53 21.71
CA PHE A 22 -7.08 7.12 22.55
C PHE A 22 -5.93 6.63 21.68
N HIS A 23 -4.70 6.91 22.10
CA HIS A 23 -3.48 6.32 21.53
C HIS A 23 -2.60 5.76 22.64
N VAL A 24 -1.77 4.78 22.30
CA VAL A 24 -0.82 4.15 23.22
C VAL A 24 0.53 4.82 23.03
N GLU A 25 1.09 5.38 24.11
CA GLU A 25 2.48 5.81 24.18
C GLU A 25 3.26 4.79 25.00
N LEU A 26 4.38 4.34 24.46
CA LEU A 26 5.29 3.45 25.17
C LEU A 26 6.21 4.30 26.06
N ASP A 27 6.37 3.90 27.33
CA ASP A 27 7.26 4.58 28.26
C ASP A 27 8.73 4.29 27.87
N PRO A 28 9.58 5.30 27.66
CA PRO A 28 10.98 5.10 27.30
C PRO A 28 11.82 4.41 28.40
N ASP A 29 11.38 4.42 29.65
CA ASP A 29 12.08 3.78 30.78
C ASP A 29 11.68 2.30 30.98
N ASP A 30 10.60 1.85 30.33
CA ASP A 30 10.23 0.44 30.25
C ASP A 30 11.12 -0.24 29.20
N GLY A 31 12.30 -0.72 29.64
CA GLY A 31 13.36 -1.25 28.76
C GLY A 31 12.89 -2.19 27.62
N GLU A 32 13.75 -2.35 26.61
CA GLU A 32 13.49 -3.04 25.32
C GLU A 32 12.87 -4.45 25.41
N ASP A 33 12.87 -5.07 26.60
CA ASP A 33 12.43 -6.45 26.83
C ASP A 33 10.96 -6.57 27.30
N THR A 34 10.23 -5.45 27.47
CA THR A 34 8.94 -5.47 28.20
C THR A 34 7.68 -5.44 27.33
N PHE A 35 7.74 -5.09 26.04
CA PHE A 35 6.54 -5.04 25.19
C PHE A 35 6.76 -5.43 23.72
N GLY A 36 6.46 -6.70 23.40
CA GLY A 36 6.05 -7.15 22.06
C GLY A 36 7.19 -7.59 21.11
N PRO A 37 6.88 -8.40 20.08
CA PRO A 37 7.88 -8.80 19.10
C PRO A 37 8.42 -7.55 18.37
N ALA A 38 9.73 -7.56 18.10
CA ALA A 38 10.48 -6.50 17.40
C ALA A 38 9.90 -6.12 16.01
N SER A 39 8.97 -6.93 15.50
CA SER A 39 8.14 -6.65 14.35
C SER A 39 6.73 -7.20 14.59
N LEU A 40 5.70 -6.40 14.30
CA LEU A 40 4.35 -6.94 14.19
C LEU A 40 4.36 -7.98 13.05
N PRO A 41 3.76 -9.17 13.25
CA PRO A 41 3.71 -10.17 12.19
C PRO A 41 2.90 -9.61 11.01
N THR A 42 3.38 -9.84 9.78
CA THR A 42 2.61 -9.52 8.58
C THR A 42 1.30 -10.32 8.62
N ILE A 43 0.17 -9.61 8.59
CA ILE A 43 -1.16 -10.22 8.50
C ILE A 43 -1.66 -10.00 7.07
N LEU A 44 -1.96 -11.09 6.37
CA LEU A 44 -2.58 -11.04 5.06
C LEU A 44 -4.09 -11.02 5.20
N TYR A 45 -4.74 -10.06 4.53
CA TYR A 45 -6.19 -9.94 4.49
C TYR A 45 -6.68 -10.18 3.06
N ARG A 46 -7.78 -10.91 2.93
CA ARG A 46 -8.44 -11.08 1.63
C ARG A 46 -9.07 -9.76 1.22
N ASP A 47 -8.67 -9.22 0.09
CA ASP A 47 -9.29 -8.01 -0.49
C ASP A 47 -10.54 -8.39 -1.31
N PRO A 48 -11.76 -7.99 -0.89
CA PRO A 48 -12.98 -8.29 -1.64
C PRO A 48 -13.23 -7.34 -2.82
N SER A 49 -12.28 -6.44 -3.13
CA SER A 49 -12.44 -5.43 -4.16
C SER A 49 -12.75 -6.01 -5.54
N ARG A 50 -13.53 -5.24 -6.29
CA ARG A 50 -13.96 -5.58 -7.64
C ARG A 50 -13.43 -4.61 -8.70
N THR A 51 -12.80 -3.52 -8.26
CA THR A 51 -12.23 -2.48 -9.10
C THR A 51 -10.99 -1.92 -8.41
N ILE A 52 -9.97 -1.58 -9.20
CA ILE A 52 -8.76 -0.88 -8.74
C ILE A 52 -8.99 0.64 -8.59
N LEU A 53 -10.04 1.16 -9.22
CA LEU A 53 -10.41 2.57 -9.18
C LEU A 53 -11.31 2.88 -7.98
N ALA A 54 -10.95 3.92 -7.23
CA ALA A 54 -11.79 4.53 -6.22
C ALA A 54 -12.34 5.87 -6.73
N GLU A 55 -13.65 6.08 -6.55
CA GLU A 55 -14.31 7.33 -6.94
C GLU A 55 -14.38 8.31 -5.77
N ASN A 56 -14.19 9.59 -6.06
CA ASN A 56 -14.37 10.69 -5.12
C ASN A 56 -15.23 11.79 -5.75
N ASN A 57 -16.14 12.35 -4.97
CA ASN A 57 -17.05 13.44 -5.35
C ASN A 57 -16.86 14.70 -4.48
N SER A 58 -15.79 14.77 -3.68
CA SER A 58 -15.47 15.94 -2.88
C SER A 58 -15.19 17.17 -3.76
N PRO A 59 -15.76 18.35 -3.45
CA PRO A 59 -15.48 19.59 -4.19
C PRO A 59 -14.04 20.08 -4.00
N ASP A 60 -13.34 19.61 -2.97
CA ASP A 60 -11.98 20.06 -2.61
C ASP A 60 -10.88 19.26 -3.32
N VAL A 61 -11.24 18.18 -4.02
CA VAL A 61 -10.29 17.26 -4.64
C VAL A 61 -10.50 17.30 -6.16
N GLY A 62 -9.49 17.80 -6.88
CA GLY A 62 -9.57 18.07 -8.33
C GLY A 62 -9.64 16.86 -9.26
N PHE A 63 -9.83 15.65 -8.73
CA PHE A 63 -9.96 14.42 -9.50
C PHE A 63 -11.16 13.59 -9.05
N ARG A 64 -11.80 12.92 -10.01
CA ARG A 64 -12.92 12.01 -9.77
C ARG A 64 -12.48 10.60 -9.42
N PHE A 65 -11.40 10.12 -10.03
CA PHE A 65 -10.92 8.76 -9.85
C PHE A 65 -9.54 8.80 -9.22
N SER A 66 -9.29 7.86 -8.32
CA SER A 66 -7.99 7.56 -7.77
C SER A 66 -7.71 6.08 -7.93
N LEU A 67 -6.44 5.73 -7.97
CA LEU A 67 -5.99 4.35 -8.06
C LEU A 67 -4.99 4.17 -6.92
N ASN A 68 -5.27 3.23 -6.02
CA ASN A 68 -4.32 2.82 -4.99
C ASN A 68 -3.70 1.48 -5.42
N PRO A 69 -2.51 1.49 -6.06
CA PRO A 69 -1.85 0.26 -6.51
C PRO A 69 -1.29 -0.56 -5.33
N TYR A 70 -1.46 -0.07 -4.10
CA TYR A 70 -0.87 -0.55 -2.86
C TYR A 70 -1.94 -0.95 -1.86
N ARG A 71 -2.95 -1.72 -2.26
CA ARG A 71 -3.89 -2.25 -1.27
C ARG A 71 -3.26 -3.43 -0.51
N GLY A 72 -2.31 -3.13 0.39
CA GLY A 72 -1.81 -4.05 1.42
C GLY A 72 -0.46 -4.73 1.17
N CYS A 73 0.44 -4.19 0.33
CA CYS A 73 1.80 -4.73 0.27
C CYS A 73 2.54 -4.32 1.56
N GLU A 74 3.23 -5.21 2.29
CA GLU A 74 3.99 -4.82 3.50
C GLU A 74 5.14 -3.84 3.20
N HIS A 75 5.46 -3.71 1.92
CA HIS A 75 6.77 -3.36 1.44
C HIS A 75 6.91 -1.88 1.06
N GLY A 76 5.89 -1.05 1.33
CA GLY A 76 5.94 0.41 1.19
C GLY A 76 6.68 0.88 -0.05
N CYS A 77 6.49 0.18 -1.19
CA CYS A 77 7.54 0.10 -2.19
C CYS A 77 7.83 1.50 -2.76
N VAL A 78 9.10 1.90 -2.76
CA VAL A 78 9.65 3.13 -3.35
C VAL A 78 9.22 3.37 -4.81
N TYR A 79 8.71 2.34 -5.48
CA TYR A 79 8.16 2.39 -6.82
C TYR A 79 6.75 2.98 -6.89
N CYS A 80 6.07 3.26 -5.77
CA CYS A 80 4.67 3.73 -5.72
C CYS A 80 4.52 5.26 -5.57
N LEU A 81 5.61 6.01 -5.75
CA LEU A 81 5.68 7.42 -5.31
C LEU A 81 5.29 8.45 -6.38
N GLY A 82 4.98 8.08 -7.62
CA GLY A 82 4.64 9.11 -8.60
C GLY A 82 4.07 8.66 -9.95
N PRO A 83 3.64 9.60 -10.80
CA PRO A 83 3.05 9.34 -12.12
C PRO A 83 3.94 8.48 -13.05
N GLU A 84 5.26 8.48 -12.83
CA GLU A 84 6.24 7.73 -13.62
C GLU A 84 6.31 6.23 -13.27
N THR A 85 5.57 5.76 -12.25
CA THR A 85 5.56 4.36 -11.84
C THR A 85 5.12 3.45 -12.99
N PRO A 86 5.94 2.47 -13.43
CA PRO A 86 5.56 1.58 -14.51
C PRO A 86 4.51 0.55 -14.05
N ILE A 87 3.43 0.43 -14.81
CA ILE A 87 2.41 -0.62 -14.68
C ILE A 87 2.33 -1.46 -15.95
N LEU A 88 1.93 -2.73 -15.81
CA LEU A 88 1.85 -3.67 -16.92
C LEU A 88 0.46 -3.66 -17.56
N HIS A 89 0.39 -3.29 -18.84
CA HIS A 89 -0.82 -3.35 -19.65
C HIS A 89 -1.05 -4.77 -20.22
N ALA A 90 -2.29 -5.07 -20.60
CA ALA A 90 -2.69 -6.37 -21.14
C ALA A 90 -1.95 -6.78 -22.43
N ASP A 91 -1.39 -5.80 -23.16
CA ASP A 91 -0.55 -6.01 -24.33
C ASP A 91 0.93 -6.33 -23.99
N MET A 92 1.21 -6.57 -22.71
CA MET A 92 2.55 -6.86 -22.17
C MET A 92 3.53 -5.69 -22.26
N THR A 93 3.03 -4.46 -22.42
CA THR A 93 3.86 -3.25 -22.37
C THR A 93 3.83 -2.60 -20.98
N TRP A 94 5.00 -2.10 -20.56
CA TRP A 94 5.13 -1.29 -19.34
C TRP A 94 4.90 0.18 -19.69
N ARG A 95 4.02 0.86 -18.97
CA ARG A 95 3.75 2.31 -19.15
C ARG A 95 3.63 3.02 -17.81
N PRO A 96 3.97 4.32 -17.73
CA PRO A 96 3.74 5.12 -16.54
C PRO A 96 2.26 5.12 -16.12
N ILE A 97 2.00 4.97 -14.82
CA ILE A 97 0.64 4.96 -14.27
C ILE A 97 -0.10 6.30 -14.49
N GLY A 98 0.63 7.41 -14.60
CA GLY A 98 0.08 8.72 -14.94
C GLY A 98 -0.53 8.80 -16.34
N GLU A 99 -0.19 7.86 -17.22
CA GLU A 99 -0.76 7.77 -18.57
C GLU A 99 -2.02 6.91 -18.65
N ALA A 100 -2.36 6.18 -17.57
CA ALA A 100 -3.50 5.27 -17.54
C ALA A 100 -4.82 6.02 -17.74
N ARG A 101 -5.71 5.45 -18.57
CA ARG A 101 -7.04 5.99 -18.86
C ARG A 101 -8.12 4.97 -18.58
N LEU A 102 -9.34 5.46 -18.37
CA LEU A 102 -10.53 4.62 -18.32
C LEU A 102 -10.66 3.84 -19.63
N GLY A 103 -10.80 2.52 -19.51
CA GLY A 103 -10.86 1.60 -20.65
C GLY A 103 -9.54 0.88 -20.93
N ASP A 104 -8.43 1.27 -20.30
CA ASP A 104 -7.19 0.50 -20.38
C ASP A 104 -7.35 -0.84 -19.67
N GLU A 105 -6.85 -1.89 -20.31
CA GLU A 105 -6.77 -3.23 -19.73
C GLU A 105 -5.37 -3.45 -19.13
N LEU A 106 -5.34 -3.86 -17.86
CA LEU A 106 -4.11 -4.05 -17.09
C LEU A 106 -3.94 -5.51 -16.70
N VAL A 107 -2.68 -5.93 -16.55
CA VAL A 107 -2.36 -7.22 -15.96
C VAL A 107 -2.35 -7.08 -14.44
N ALA A 108 -3.09 -7.95 -13.78
CA ALA A 108 -3.09 -8.09 -12.33
C ALA A 108 -2.88 -9.56 -11.95
N PHE A 109 -2.28 -9.79 -10.79
CA PHE A 109 -2.08 -11.12 -10.25
C PHE A 109 -3.04 -11.34 -9.08
N ASP A 110 -3.71 -12.49 -9.08
CA ASP A 110 -4.41 -12.99 -7.89
C ASP A 110 -3.38 -13.73 -7.02
N GLU A 111 -3.54 -13.63 -5.71
CA GLU A 111 -2.75 -14.38 -4.72
C GLU A 111 -2.98 -15.89 -4.85
N PHE A 112 -4.17 -16.29 -5.31
CA PHE A 112 -4.55 -17.70 -5.51
C PHE A 112 -5.15 -17.92 -6.90
N PRO A 113 -4.32 -17.94 -7.97
CA PRO A 113 -4.84 -18.09 -9.32
C PRO A 113 -5.45 -19.48 -9.51
N GLU A 114 -6.76 -19.53 -9.75
CA GLU A 114 -7.43 -20.75 -10.22
C GLU A 114 -7.21 -20.89 -11.73
N PRO A 115 -6.59 -22.00 -12.20
CA PRO A 115 -6.34 -22.21 -13.63
C PRO A 115 -7.63 -22.09 -14.45
N GLY A 116 -7.59 -21.25 -15.49
CA GLY A 116 -8.73 -21.06 -16.41
C GLY A 116 -9.82 -20.12 -15.92
N LYS A 117 -9.67 -19.49 -14.74
CA LYS A 117 -10.53 -18.38 -14.31
C LYS A 117 -9.78 -17.06 -14.42
N THR A 118 -9.88 -16.43 -15.57
CA THR A 118 -9.74 -14.97 -15.65
C THR A 118 -11.09 -14.40 -15.21
N ARG A 119 -11.11 -13.72 -14.06
CA ARG A 119 -12.33 -13.06 -13.60
C ARG A 119 -12.77 -11.98 -14.58
#